data_AF-A0A7C4TXQ2-F1
#
_entry.id   AF-A0A7C4TXQ2-F1
#
_cell.length_a   1.000
_cell.length_b   1.000
_cell.length_c   1.000
_cell.angle_alpha   90.00
_cell.angle_beta   90.00
_cell.angle_gamma   90.00
#
_symmetry.space_group_name_H-M   'P 1'
#
loop_
_entity.id
_entity.type
_entity.pdbx_description
1 polymer ?
#
loop_
_entity_poly.entity_id
_entity_poly.type
_entity_poly.pdbx_seq_one_letter_code
_entity_poly.pdbx_strand_id
1 'polypeptide(L)'
;MKKRKGIALITVLLISALVFSSIIAVILKVIPEKAMSNAKSTGERALTAAEACISQIAFDLRNSDIGNNVINPPDAYHYLTINDVKKIIKNGVGYAFIPEKGEVQFTPSPDTYYVAKIKRLNKGDVDEWDPDTGPDGDKKVYIGVYVVGKVKQNGNIVAQKVVYTEMLVKYHKKTIDLSTIPPKSAVFNYGVFSGQDIAFSGNAQEVAGNIFADGNIDMGSANKTRVKNGAAYAHGGITGNGKADYGIYQGQDPIEFPMLNIDYYKALAEAFKTGQKPYDGSVLGYPNTNDPYVQSVIASYLGTGVSSTINQIANFYQYISTTADPRLQDLKINAKNIVYYVEGDTHINSNVKLQGTIVINGNLDMNGCSELDNDGALALLVNGNVDHGNGTATLNGIFYTTGSFTGNGSFTCNGAIVSHNKIDLNGTFTINYTPVDMGNLVIEPSPGEEGSENIVDICEQSPNAWREISIDDFNNATNF
;
A
#
# COMPACT_ATOMS: atom_id res chain seq x y z
N MET A 1 -47.31 47.67 85.33
CA MET A 1 -46.96 47.03 84.04
C MET A 1 -45.60 46.33 84.15
N LYS A 2 -45.57 45.05 84.54
CA LYS A 2 -44.34 44.24 84.59
C LYS A 2 -43.92 43.88 83.15
N LYS A 3 -42.76 44.40 82.74
CA LYS A 3 -42.13 44.22 81.43
C LYS A 3 -42.05 42.74 81.05
N ARG A 4 -42.87 42.27 80.10
CA ARG A 4 -42.78 40.96 79.43
C ARG A 4 -41.61 40.93 78.41
N LYS A 5 -40.39 41.25 78.85
CA LYS A 5 -39.20 41.27 77.97
C LYS A 5 -38.58 39.89 77.70
N GLY A 6 -39.01 38.84 78.41
CA GLY A 6 -38.45 37.48 78.25
C GLY A 6 -39.02 36.67 77.08
N ILE A 7 -40.29 36.89 76.70
CA ILE A 7 -40.97 36.07 75.68
C ILE A 7 -40.39 36.32 74.29
N ALA A 8 -40.09 37.57 73.94
CA ALA A 8 -39.54 37.92 72.63
C ALA A 8 -38.18 37.27 72.37
N LEU A 9 -37.31 37.18 73.38
CA LEU A 9 -36.01 36.54 73.26
C LEU A 9 -36.15 35.03 73.03
N ILE A 10 -37.05 34.37 73.77
CA ILE A 10 -37.31 32.93 73.62
C ILE A 10 -37.89 32.63 72.23
N THR A 11 -38.81 33.46 71.73
CA THR A 11 -39.38 33.30 70.38
C THR A 11 -38.32 33.45 69.30
N VAL A 12 -37.42 34.43 69.41
CA VAL A 12 -36.30 34.60 68.46
C VAL A 12 -35.38 33.37 68.50
N LEU A 13 -35.04 32.88 69.70
CA LEU A 13 -34.16 31.72 69.87
C LEU A 13 -34.76 30.43 69.31
N LEU A 14 -36.08 30.22 69.48
CA LEU A 14 -36.80 29.08 68.91
C LEU A 14 -36.91 29.17 67.37
N ILE A 15 -37.19 30.35 66.82
CA ILE A 15 -37.22 30.56 65.38
C ILE A 15 -35.83 30.33 64.78
N SER A 16 -34.78 30.87 65.41
CA SER A 16 -33.40 30.64 64.97
C SER A 16 -33.00 29.17 65.05
N ALA A 17 -33.38 28.44 66.10
CA ALA A 17 -33.12 27.01 66.21
C ALA A 17 -33.85 26.19 65.14
N LEU A 18 -35.09 26.56 64.80
CA LEU A 18 -35.90 25.89 63.79
C LEU A 18 -35.41 26.17 62.35
N VAL A 19 -34.92 27.39 62.09
CA VAL A 19 -34.24 27.71 60.83
C VAL A 19 -32.90 26.99 60.74
N PHE A 20 -32.15 26.87 61.84
CA PHE A 20 -30.87 26.16 61.84
C PHE A 20 -31.06 24.65 61.63
N SER A 21 -32.07 24.04 62.25
CA SER A 21 -32.36 22.62 62.05
C SER A 21 -32.85 22.30 60.64
N SER A 22 -33.62 23.20 60.01
CA SER A 22 -34.04 23.03 58.61
C SER A 22 -32.88 23.16 57.64
N ILE A 23 -31.94 24.09 57.87
CA ILE A 23 -30.70 24.20 57.10
C ILE A 23 -29.87 22.92 57.22
N ILE A 24 -29.69 22.38 58.44
CA ILE A 24 -28.96 21.11 58.63
C ILE A 24 -29.65 19.96 57.89
N ALA A 25 -30.99 19.84 57.97
CA ALA A 25 -31.73 18.78 57.29
C ALA A 25 -31.59 18.86 55.77
N VAL A 26 -31.62 20.07 55.20
CA VAL A 26 -31.37 20.29 53.76
C VAL A 26 -29.94 19.93 53.40
N ILE A 27 -28.94 20.36 54.18
CA ILE A 27 -27.53 20.04 53.94
C ILE A 27 -27.30 18.52 53.97
N LEU A 28 -27.85 17.82 54.97
CA LEU A 28 -27.73 16.37 55.11
C LEU A 28 -28.40 15.58 53.98
N LYS A 29 -29.39 16.16 53.29
CA LYS A 29 -30.05 15.54 52.14
C LYS A 29 -29.35 15.87 50.81
N VAL A 30 -28.97 17.14 50.63
CA VAL A 30 -28.37 17.64 49.38
C VAL A 30 -26.96 17.10 49.16
N ILE A 31 -26.17 16.91 50.22
CA ILE A 31 -24.80 16.40 50.09
C ILE A 31 -24.79 14.97 49.52
N PRO A 32 -25.54 13.98 50.06
CA PRO A 32 -25.62 12.64 49.49
C PRO A 32 -26.20 12.61 48.07
N GLU A 33 -27.24 13.41 47.77
CA GLU A 33 -27.83 13.46 46.44
C GLU A 33 -26.84 14.00 45.40
N LYS A 34 -26.09 15.06 45.74
CA LYS A 34 -25.02 15.60 44.89
C LYS A 34 -23.87 14.61 44.73
N ALA A 35 -23.47 13.93 45.81
CA ALA A 35 -22.44 12.89 45.76
C ALA A 35 -22.86 11.71 44.86
N MET A 36 -24.11 11.27 44.96
CA MET A 36 -24.67 10.19 44.14
C MET A 36 -24.82 10.61 42.66
N SER A 37 -25.29 11.84 42.41
CA SER A 37 -25.39 12.41 41.06
C SER A 37 -24.01 12.54 40.41
N ASN A 38 -23.01 13.02 41.15
CA ASN A 38 -21.62 13.09 40.69
C ASN A 38 -21.06 11.69 40.41
N ALA A 39 -21.23 10.74 41.33
CA ALA A 39 -20.77 9.36 41.16
C ALA A 39 -21.40 8.70 39.93
N LYS A 40 -22.70 8.91 39.70
CA LYS A 40 -23.42 8.44 38.53
C LYS A 40 -22.84 9.05 37.25
N SER A 41 -22.69 10.37 37.20
CA SER A 41 -22.13 11.07 36.03
C SER A 41 -20.70 10.63 35.71
N THR A 42 -19.83 10.48 36.73
CA THR A 42 -18.47 9.96 36.52
C THR A 42 -18.46 8.50 36.11
N GLY A 43 -19.42 7.70 36.59
CA GLY A 43 -19.60 6.31 36.17
C GLY A 43 -20.03 6.18 34.71
N GLU A 44 -20.98 7.00 34.26
CA GLU A 44 -21.43 7.05 32.87
C GLU A 44 -20.28 7.45 31.93
N ARG A 45 -19.46 8.43 32.33
CA ARG A 45 -18.26 8.84 31.56
C ARG A 45 -17.23 7.71 31.44
N ALA A 46 -16.99 6.98 32.52
CA ALA A 46 -16.13 5.80 32.49
C ALA A 46 -16.68 4.72 31.53
N LEU A 47 -18.00 4.48 31.57
CA LEU A 47 -18.66 3.54 30.67
C LEU A 47 -18.50 3.96 29.19
N THR A 48 -18.79 5.22 28.87
CA THR A 48 -18.66 5.75 27.51
C THR A 48 -17.24 5.59 26.95
N ALA A 49 -16.20 5.82 27.76
CA ALA A 49 -14.83 5.62 27.31
C ALA A 49 -14.52 4.14 27.03
N ALA A 50 -15.09 3.23 27.82
CA ALA A 50 -14.91 1.80 27.63
C ALA A 50 -15.62 1.31 26.34
N GLU A 51 -16.83 1.81 26.08
CA GLU A 51 -17.58 1.55 24.84
C GLU A 51 -16.84 2.09 23.61
N ALA A 52 -16.32 3.32 23.68
CA ALA A 52 -15.58 3.93 22.57
C ALA A 52 -14.33 3.11 22.18
N CYS A 53 -13.62 2.57 23.19
CA CYS A 53 -12.48 1.69 22.94
C CYS A 53 -12.90 0.36 22.29
N ILE A 54 -14.02 -0.25 22.69
CA ILE A 54 -14.57 -1.43 22.00
C ILE A 54 -14.83 -1.11 20.53
N SER A 55 -15.47 0.02 20.24
CA SER A 55 -15.75 0.45 18.86
C SER A 55 -14.47 0.67 18.06
N GLN A 56 -13.44 1.27 18.65
CA GLN A 56 -12.15 1.46 18.00
C GLN A 56 -11.46 0.12 17.70
N ILE A 57 -11.44 -0.83 18.65
CA ILE A 57 -10.87 -2.16 18.43
C ILE A 57 -11.60 -2.89 17.29
N ALA A 58 -12.93 -2.84 17.28
CA ALA A 58 -13.72 -3.42 16.20
C ALA A 58 -13.41 -2.76 14.84
N PHE A 59 -13.21 -1.45 14.83
CA PHE A 59 -12.83 -0.70 13.63
C PHE A 59 -11.42 -1.10 13.15
N ASP A 60 -10.43 -1.16 14.04
CA ASP A 60 -9.06 -1.54 13.70
C ASP A 60 -9.00 -2.96 13.12
N LEU A 61 -9.76 -3.90 13.70
CA LEU A 61 -9.85 -5.27 13.20
C LEU A 61 -10.53 -5.35 11.82
N ARG A 62 -11.57 -4.56 11.56
CA ARG A 62 -12.24 -4.55 10.24
C ARG A 62 -11.37 -3.97 9.14
N ASN A 63 -10.47 -3.08 9.49
CA ASN A 63 -9.66 -2.34 8.53
C ASN A 63 -8.20 -2.83 8.47
N SER A 64 -7.88 -3.94 9.14
CA SER A 64 -6.55 -4.54 9.07
C SER A 64 -6.41 -5.34 7.79
N ASP A 65 -5.43 -4.96 6.98
CA ASP A 65 -4.94 -5.73 5.85
C ASP A 65 -3.61 -6.37 6.24
N ILE A 66 -3.68 -7.66 6.56
CA ILE A 66 -2.58 -8.41 7.15
C ILE A 66 -1.53 -8.75 6.09
N GLY A 67 -1.94 -8.83 4.83
CA GLY A 67 -1.07 -9.11 3.69
C GLY A 67 -0.21 -7.91 3.41
N ASN A 68 -0.84 -6.75 3.33
CA ASN A 68 -0.18 -5.48 3.04
C ASN A 68 0.50 -4.84 4.27
N ASN A 69 0.44 -5.47 5.44
CA ASN A 69 0.99 -4.96 6.70
C ASN A 69 0.50 -3.54 7.04
N VAL A 70 -0.78 -3.23 6.77
CA VAL A 70 -1.37 -1.91 7.02
C VAL A 70 -2.71 -1.99 7.75
N ILE A 71 -3.05 -0.95 8.50
CA ILE A 71 -4.42 -0.66 8.92
C ILE A 71 -4.86 0.57 8.14
N ASN A 72 -6.01 0.53 7.49
CA ASN A 72 -6.50 1.64 6.67
C ASN A 72 -7.65 2.39 7.39
N PRO A 73 -7.49 3.67 7.76
CA PRO A 73 -6.41 4.61 7.43
C PRO A 73 -5.16 4.50 8.33
N PRO A 74 -4.01 5.11 7.98
CA PRO A 74 -2.78 5.02 8.79
C PRO A 74 -2.73 5.87 10.09
N ASP A 75 -2.33 5.17 11.16
CA ASP A 75 -1.58 5.49 12.40
C ASP A 75 -1.98 6.55 13.45
N ALA A 76 -2.71 7.62 13.17
CA ALA A 76 -2.94 8.62 14.24
C ALA A 76 -4.05 8.24 15.25
N TYR A 77 -4.97 7.34 14.87
CA TYR A 77 -6.22 7.11 15.64
C TYR A 77 -6.50 5.66 16.00
N HIS A 78 -5.59 4.74 15.69
CA HIS A 78 -5.80 3.30 15.89
C HIS A 78 -5.36 2.86 17.28
N TYR A 79 -6.11 1.95 17.88
CA TYR A 79 -5.76 1.36 19.16
C TYR A 79 -4.87 0.12 19.00
N LEU A 80 -5.07 -0.66 17.93
CA LEU A 80 -4.23 -1.79 17.53
C LEU A 80 -3.32 -1.41 16.34
N THR A 81 -2.13 -2.00 16.31
CA THR A 81 -1.28 -2.04 15.10
C THR A 81 -1.52 -3.33 14.32
N ILE A 82 -1.05 -3.39 13.07
CA ILE A 82 -1.16 -4.63 12.28
C ILE A 82 -0.42 -5.80 12.93
N ASN A 83 0.72 -5.52 13.58
CA ASN A 83 1.50 -6.51 14.31
C ASN A 83 0.74 -7.05 15.52
N ASP A 84 -0.08 -6.20 16.17
CA ASP A 84 -0.92 -6.62 17.29
C ASP A 84 -2.03 -7.56 16.82
N VAL A 85 -2.66 -7.25 15.68
CA VAL A 85 -3.65 -8.12 15.04
C VAL A 85 -3.02 -9.48 14.69
N LYS A 86 -1.83 -9.50 14.05
CA LYS A 86 -1.08 -10.73 13.77
C LYS A 86 -0.79 -11.55 15.03
N LYS A 87 -0.34 -10.91 16.11
CA LYS A 87 -0.09 -11.57 17.41
C LYS A 87 -1.35 -12.24 17.97
N ILE A 88 -2.52 -11.58 17.89
CA ILE A 88 -3.79 -12.14 18.39
C ILE A 88 -4.17 -13.42 17.64
N ILE A 89 -3.91 -13.48 16.33
CA ILE A 89 -4.27 -14.59 15.45
C ILE A 89 -3.29 -15.75 15.59
N LYS A 90 -1.99 -15.45 15.52
CA LYS A 90 -0.90 -16.43 15.47
C LYS A 90 -0.83 -17.28 16.74
N ASN A 91 -1.16 -16.69 17.88
CA ASN A 91 -1.16 -17.41 19.15
C ASN A 91 -2.47 -18.19 19.37
N GLY A 92 -2.35 -19.36 20.00
CA GLY A 92 -3.46 -20.27 20.26
C GLY A 92 -4.52 -19.75 21.23
N VAL A 93 -5.55 -20.58 21.45
CA VAL A 93 -6.63 -20.31 22.40
C VAL A 93 -6.09 -19.99 23.79
N GLY A 94 -6.63 -18.96 24.44
CA GLY A 94 -6.23 -18.55 25.78
C GLY A 94 -5.18 -17.44 25.83
N TYR A 95 -4.48 -17.18 24.71
CA TYR A 95 -3.57 -16.04 24.58
C TYR A 95 -4.29 -14.73 24.88
N ALA A 96 -3.72 -13.94 25.80
CA ALA A 96 -4.19 -12.62 26.16
C ALA A 96 -3.18 -11.57 25.70
N PHE A 97 -3.61 -10.76 24.74
CA PHE A 97 -2.89 -9.63 24.22
C PHE A 97 -3.20 -8.37 25.03
N ILE A 98 -2.15 -7.65 25.42
CA ILE A 98 -2.24 -6.33 26.06
C ILE A 98 -1.57 -5.34 25.10
N PRO A 99 -2.32 -4.42 24.50
CA PRO A 99 -1.78 -3.41 23.58
C PRO A 99 -0.68 -2.58 24.23
N GLU A 100 0.40 -2.33 23.47
CA GLU A 100 1.55 -1.56 23.94
C GLU A 100 1.20 -0.11 24.31
N LYS A 101 0.14 0.44 23.70
CA LYS A 101 -0.38 1.79 23.99
C LYS A 101 -0.87 1.96 25.44
N GLY A 102 -1.04 0.88 26.21
CA GLY A 102 -1.35 0.94 27.64
C GLY A 102 -2.65 1.70 27.94
N GLU A 103 -2.56 2.69 28.84
CA GLU A 103 -3.68 3.55 29.21
C GLU A 103 -3.78 4.75 28.26
N VAL A 104 -4.88 4.82 27.50
CA VAL A 104 -5.11 5.84 26.48
C VAL A 104 -6.13 6.85 26.97
N GLN A 105 -5.84 8.13 26.74
CA GLN A 105 -6.76 9.23 27.08
C GLN A 105 -7.92 9.28 26.08
N PHE A 106 -9.14 9.42 26.60
CA PHE A 106 -10.32 9.61 25.78
C PHE A 106 -10.41 11.08 25.36
N THR A 107 -10.08 11.38 24.11
CA THR A 107 -9.92 12.75 23.55
C THR A 107 -11.03 13.75 23.89
N PRO A 108 -12.31 13.37 23.99
CA PRO A 108 -13.37 14.29 24.42
C PRO A 108 -13.30 14.76 25.88
N SER A 109 -12.48 14.12 26.72
CA SER A 109 -12.46 14.34 28.16
C SER A 109 -11.07 14.06 28.75
N PRO A 110 -10.30 15.09 29.15
CA PRO A 110 -8.90 14.95 29.51
C PRO A 110 -8.64 14.13 30.79
N ASP A 111 -9.68 13.96 31.60
CA ASP A 111 -9.71 13.18 32.83
C ASP A 111 -10.27 11.75 32.63
N THR A 112 -10.64 11.35 31.41
CA THR A 112 -11.16 10.01 31.12
C THR A 112 -10.15 9.20 30.31
N TYR A 113 -9.98 7.93 30.68
CA TYR A 113 -9.01 7.02 30.11
C TYR A 113 -9.62 5.64 29.89
N TYR A 114 -9.01 4.82 29.05
CA TYR A 114 -9.37 3.41 28.91
C TYR A 114 -8.14 2.51 28.74
N VAL A 115 -8.31 1.23 29.10
CA VAL A 115 -7.34 0.16 28.90
C VAL A 115 -8.09 -1.08 28.42
N ALA A 116 -7.58 -1.77 27.40
CA ALA A 116 -8.15 -3.03 26.93
C ALA A 116 -7.22 -4.23 27.12
N LYS A 117 -7.83 -5.41 27.16
CA LYS A 117 -7.19 -6.71 27.00
C LYS A 117 -7.99 -7.51 25.98
N ILE A 118 -7.30 -8.21 25.09
CA ILE A 118 -7.93 -9.02 24.04
C ILE A 118 -7.50 -10.46 24.23
N LYS A 119 -8.46 -11.38 24.31
CA LYS A 119 -8.20 -12.81 24.55
C LYS A 119 -8.77 -13.67 23.45
N ARG A 120 -8.00 -14.61 22.89
CA ARG A 120 -8.54 -15.61 21.97
C ARG A 120 -9.40 -16.64 22.74
N LEU A 121 -10.65 -16.79 22.32
CA LEU A 121 -11.66 -17.62 23.00
C LEU A 121 -11.64 -19.05 22.46
N ASN A 122 -11.98 -20.01 23.33
CA ASN A 122 -12.20 -21.41 22.94
C ASN A 122 -13.60 -21.61 22.33
N LYS A 123 -13.85 -20.96 21.20
CA LYS A 123 -15.07 -21.08 20.40
C LYS A 123 -14.61 -21.05 18.95
N GLY A 124 -14.86 -22.07 18.14
CA GLY A 124 -14.46 -22.10 16.73
C GLY A 124 -13.09 -22.71 16.45
N ASP A 125 -12.35 -22.17 15.47
CA ASP A 125 -11.09 -22.74 14.95
C ASP A 125 -10.01 -22.76 16.06
N VAL A 126 -9.67 -23.97 16.51
CA VAL A 126 -8.89 -24.21 17.74
C VAL A 126 -7.38 -24.22 17.53
N ASP A 127 -6.93 -24.39 16.28
CA ASP A 127 -5.52 -24.59 15.98
C ASP A 127 -4.79 -23.26 15.79
N GLU A 128 -3.49 -23.27 16.10
CA GLU A 128 -2.57 -22.20 15.76
C GLU A 128 -2.55 -22.03 14.23
N TRP A 129 -2.80 -20.81 13.77
CA TRP A 129 -2.75 -20.47 12.36
C TRP A 129 -1.94 -19.20 12.20
N ASP A 130 -0.86 -19.31 11.44
CA ASP A 130 0.02 -18.19 11.13
C ASP A 130 -0.51 -17.51 9.85
N PRO A 131 -0.95 -16.23 9.90
CA PRO A 131 -1.40 -15.55 8.69
C PRO A 131 -0.28 -15.43 7.65
N ASP A 132 0.98 -15.39 8.05
CA ASP A 132 2.11 -15.24 7.13
C ASP A 132 2.42 -16.57 6.43
N THR A 133 2.47 -17.68 7.17
CA THR A 133 2.96 -18.98 6.65
C THR A 133 1.89 -20.07 6.54
N GLY A 134 0.70 -19.85 7.10
CA GLY A 134 -0.40 -20.81 7.12
C GLY A 134 -1.04 -21.01 5.74
N PRO A 135 -1.79 -22.10 5.54
CA PRO A 135 -2.46 -22.37 4.27
C PRO A 135 -3.58 -21.37 3.99
N ASP A 136 -3.89 -21.20 2.70
CA ASP A 136 -5.02 -20.43 2.20
C ASP A 136 -6.38 -20.93 2.70
N GLY A 137 -7.33 -20.02 2.74
CA GLY A 137 -8.74 -20.26 3.07
C GLY A 137 -9.29 -19.32 4.14
N ASP A 138 -10.56 -19.53 4.47
CA ASP A 138 -11.25 -18.78 5.52
C ASP A 138 -10.90 -19.33 6.90
N LYS A 139 -10.61 -18.43 7.84
CA LYS A 139 -10.35 -18.75 9.24
C LYS A 139 -11.24 -17.94 10.16
N LYS A 140 -11.83 -18.60 11.16
CA LYS A 140 -12.74 -17.97 12.14
C LYS A 140 -12.09 -17.92 13.51
N VAL A 141 -11.72 -16.73 13.95
CA VAL A 141 -11.15 -16.50 15.27
C VAL A 141 -12.18 -15.77 16.13
N TYR A 142 -12.47 -16.34 17.30
CA TYR A 142 -13.31 -15.68 18.28
C TYR A 142 -12.44 -15.01 19.32
N ILE A 143 -12.67 -13.71 19.56
CA ILE A 143 -11.92 -12.93 20.53
C ILE A 143 -12.86 -12.33 21.58
N GLY A 144 -12.39 -12.27 22.81
CA GLY A 144 -13.02 -11.56 23.92
C GLY A 144 -12.28 -10.26 24.15
N VAL A 145 -12.98 -9.13 24.09
CA VAL A 145 -12.44 -7.80 24.32
C VAL A 145 -12.92 -7.31 25.67
N TYR A 146 -11.99 -7.09 26.58
CA TYR A 146 -12.21 -6.62 27.94
C TYR A 146 -11.71 -5.18 28.03
N VAL A 147 -12.56 -4.22 28.38
CA VAL A 147 -12.15 -2.82 28.46
C VAL A 147 -12.55 -2.24 29.81
N VAL A 148 -11.61 -1.57 30.48
CA VAL A 148 -11.88 -0.72 31.63
C VAL A 148 -11.77 0.74 31.24
N GLY A 149 -12.86 1.49 31.42
CA GLY A 149 -12.84 2.95 31.39
C GLY A 149 -12.65 3.51 32.79
N LYS A 150 -11.89 4.61 32.91
CA LYS A 150 -11.52 5.24 34.18
C LYS A 150 -11.71 6.75 34.09
N VAL A 151 -12.16 7.37 35.17
CA VAL A 151 -12.15 8.83 35.34
C VAL A 151 -11.20 9.18 36.47
N LYS A 152 -10.26 10.10 36.23
CA LYS A 152 -9.25 10.56 37.18
C LYS A 152 -9.48 12.00 37.60
N GLN A 153 -9.54 12.28 38.90
CA GLN A 153 -9.51 13.65 39.42
C GLN A 153 -8.29 13.83 40.31
N ASN A 154 -7.46 14.83 40.01
CA ASN A 154 -6.19 15.07 40.70
C ASN A 154 -5.28 13.84 40.74
N GLY A 155 -5.25 13.07 39.64
CA GLY A 155 -4.47 11.83 39.50
C GLY A 155 -5.10 10.58 40.13
N ASN A 156 -6.16 10.71 40.93
CA ASN A 156 -6.83 9.59 41.59
C ASN A 156 -8.02 9.08 40.77
N ILE A 157 -8.18 7.76 40.68
CA ILE A 157 -9.36 7.14 40.04
C ILE A 157 -10.60 7.40 40.91
N VAL A 158 -11.55 8.16 40.38
CA VAL A 158 -12.82 8.48 41.06
C VAL A 158 -14.00 7.64 40.56
N ALA A 159 -13.87 7.06 39.36
CA ALA A 159 -14.82 6.10 38.82
C ALA A 159 -14.12 5.14 37.85
N GLN A 160 -14.61 3.91 37.81
CA GLN A 160 -14.20 2.92 36.82
C GLN A 160 -15.37 2.02 36.44
N LYS A 161 -15.44 1.63 35.17
CA LYS A 161 -16.44 0.71 34.62
C LYS A 161 -15.76 -0.25 33.67
N VAL A 162 -16.21 -1.50 33.69
CA VAL A 162 -15.62 -2.55 32.87
C VAL A 162 -16.69 -3.16 31.98
N VAL A 163 -16.38 -3.27 30.70
CA VAL A 163 -17.23 -3.88 29.69
C VAL A 163 -16.51 -5.03 29.02
N TYR A 164 -17.29 -6.01 28.58
CA TYR A 164 -16.85 -7.17 27.85
C TYR A 164 -17.70 -7.39 26.61
N THR A 165 -17.06 -7.71 25.49
CA THR A 165 -17.73 -8.18 24.29
C THR A 165 -17.00 -9.35 23.66
N GLU A 166 -17.74 -10.18 22.94
CA GLU A 166 -17.19 -11.22 22.06
C GLU A 166 -17.28 -10.73 20.61
N MET A 167 -16.24 -11.01 19.83
CA MET A 167 -16.20 -10.71 18.40
C MET A 167 -15.79 -11.97 17.63
N LEU A 168 -16.49 -12.24 16.53
CA LEU A 168 -16.08 -13.20 15.51
C LEU A 168 -15.31 -12.43 14.43
N VAL A 169 -14.03 -12.78 14.26
CA VAL A 169 -13.20 -12.27 13.19
C VAL A 169 -13.01 -13.36 12.14
N LYS A 170 -13.44 -13.11 10.91
CA LYS A 170 -13.20 -13.97 9.75
C LYS A 170 -12.03 -13.40 8.97
N TYR A 171 -10.99 -14.20 8.81
CA TYR A 171 -9.82 -13.91 8.00
C TYR A 171 -9.94 -14.69 6.70
N HIS A 172 -9.73 -14.03 5.58
CA HIS A 172 -9.56 -14.69 4.29
C HIS A 172 -8.09 -14.60 3.93
N LYS A 173 -7.42 -15.74 3.75
CA LYS A 173 -6.07 -15.80 3.16
C LYS A 173 -6.15 -16.43 1.79
N LYS A 174 -5.55 -15.76 0.81
CA LYS A 174 -5.46 -16.28 -0.55
C LYS A 174 -4.12 -15.89 -1.15
N THR A 175 -3.22 -16.87 -1.27
CA THR A 175 -1.98 -16.75 -2.02
C THR A 175 -2.34 -16.61 -3.49
N ILE A 176 -2.03 -15.45 -4.06
CA ILE A 176 -2.20 -15.16 -5.47
C ILE A 176 -0.98 -15.75 -6.20
N ASP A 177 -1.25 -16.57 -7.21
CA ASP A 177 -0.22 -17.01 -8.13
C ASP A 177 0.30 -15.78 -8.89
N LEU A 178 1.57 -15.43 -8.69
CA LEU A 178 2.22 -14.27 -9.33
C LEU A 178 2.14 -14.32 -10.86
N SER A 179 1.96 -15.51 -11.45
CA SER A 179 1.73 -15.65 -12.90
C SER A 179 0.33 -15.21 -13.38
N THR A 180 -0.59 -14.93 -12.44
CA THR A 180 -1.98 -14.52 -12.70
C THR A 180 -2.26 -13.06 -12.39
N ILE A 181 -1.29 -12.32 -11.86
CA ILE A 181 -1.37 -10.87 -11.66
C ILE A 181 -0.80 -10.23 -12.93
N PRO A 182 -1.63 -9.86 -13.94
CA PRO A 182 -1.16 -8.95 -14.96
C PRO A 182 -0.63 -7.69 -14.26
N PRO A 183 0.41 -7.02 -14.79
CA PRO A 183 0.96 -5.79 -14.22
C PRO A 183 -0.10 -4.70 -14.34
N LYS A 184 -1.07 -4.69 -13.42
CA LYS A 184 -2.15 -3.71 -13.32
C LYS A 184 -1.72 -2.55 -12.47
N SER A 185 -0.43 -2.21 -12.49
CA SER A 185 0.01 -0.97 -11.88
C SER A 185 -0.56 0.18 -12.71
N ALA A 186 -1.22 1.12 -12.01
CA ALA A 186 -1.82 2.28 -12.65
C ALA A 186 -0.78 3.12 -13.41
N VAL A 187 0.52 3.01 -13.08
CA VAL A 187 1.60 3.76 -13.73
C VAL A 187 1.69 3.50 -15.24
N PHE A 188 1.26 2.33 -15.72
CA PHE A 188 1.27 1.99 -17.16
C PHE A 188 0.05 2.51 -17.92
N ASN A 189 -0.93 3.14 -17.24
CA ASN A 189 -2.09 3.76 -17.89
C ASN A 189 -1.79 5.17 -18.45
N TYR A 190 -0.54 5.62 -18.31
CA TYR A 190 -0.09 6.94 -18.70
C TYR A 190 0.95 6.82 -19.81
N GLY A 191 0.96 7.79 -20.73
CA GLY A 191 2.04 7.93 -21.71
C GLY A 191 3.36 8.33 -21.04
N VAL A 192 3.28 9.13 -19.98
CA VAL A 192 4.40 9.50 -19.12
C VAL A 192 3.97 9.41 -17.65
N PHE A 193 4.69 8.63 -16.87
CA PHE A 193 4.51 8.53 -15.42
C PHE A 193 5.85 8.80 -14.72
N SER A 194 5.84 9.67 -13.70
CA SER A 194 6.99 9.86 -12.79
C SER A 194 6.55 9.73 -11.34
N GLY A 195 7.30 8.96 -10.54
CA GLY A 195 7.16 8.95 -9.08
C GLY A 195 7.74 10.21 -8.40
N GLN A 196 8.22 11.18 -9.17
CA GLN A 196 8.60 12.52 -8.69
C GLN A 196 8.19 13.58 -9.73
N ASP A 197 9.04 14.58 -9.96
CA ASP A 197 8.76 15.70 -10.87
C ASP A 197 8.90 15.30 -12.35
N ILE A 198 8.06 15.88 -13.21
CA ILE A 198 8.21 15.88 -14.66
C ILE A 198 8.56 17.29 -15.13
N ALA A 199 9.65 17.45 -15.86
CA ALA A 199 10.05 18.72 -16.46
C ALA A 199 10.11 18.66 -17.99
N PHE A 200 9.40 19.58 -18.62
CA PHE A 200 9.30 19.75 -20.06
C PHE A 200 10.01 21.04 -20.50
N SER A 201 11.29 20.98 -20.87
CA SER A 201 12.10 22.19 -21.12
C SER A 201 12.51 22.43 -22.59
N GLY A 202 12.20 21.48 -23.47
CA GLY A 202 12.59 21.48 -24.88
C GLY A 202 11.69 22.28 -25.84
N ASN A 203 11.91 22.11 -27.15
CA ASN A 203 11.39 23.02 -28.17
C ASN A 203 10.03 22.65 -28.77
N ALA A 204 9.74 21.37 -28.98
CA ALA A 204 8.46 20.89 -29.49
C ALA A 204 8.16 19.52 -28.88
N GLN A 205 7.01 19.41 -28.22
CA GLN A 205 6.72 18.32 -27.31
C GLN A 205 5.23 17.94 -27.41
N GLU A 206 4.95 16.77 -27.96
CA GLU A 206 3.60 16.21 -27.99
C GLU A 206 3.58 14.92 -27.17
N VAL A 207 2.66 14.82 -26.21
CA VAL A 207 2.34 13.57 -25.53
C VAL A 207 0.89 13.24 -25.85
N ALA A 208 0.67 12.25 -26.70
CA ALA A 208 -0.64 11.68 -26.95
C ALA A 208 -0.95 10.65 -25.86
N GLY A 209 -1.89 10.95 -24.97
CA GLY A 209 -2.21 10.17 -23.78
C GLY A 209 -2.10 10.97 -22.48
N ASN A 210 -2.42 10.35 -21.34
CA ASN A 210 -2.34 11.02 -20.05
C ASN A 210 -0.90 11.13 -19.54
N ILE A 211 -0.61 12.13 -18.71
CA ILE A 211 0.64 12.24 -17.96
C ILE A 211 0.37 12.33 -16.45
N PHE A 212 1.22 11.73 -15.63
CA PHE A 212 1.08 11.74 -14.18
C PHE A 212 2.42 11.93 -13.46
N ALA A 213 2.44 12.77 -12.43
CA ALA A 213 3.58 12.96 -11.53
C ALA A 213 3.16 12.87 -10.06
N ASP A 214 3.83 12.05 -9.25
CA ASP A 214 3.73 12.12 -7.78
C ASP A 214 4.39 13.40 -7.21
N GLY A 215 5.18 14.10 -8.04
CA GLY A 215 5.70 15.44 -7.76
C GLY A 215 4.95 16.53 -8.51
N ASN A 216 5.71 17.47 -9.04
CA ASN A 216 5.24 18.59 -9.86
C ASN A 216 5.37 18.27 -11.35
N ILE A 217 4.57 18.95 -12.18
CA ILE A 217 4.78 18.98 -13.63
C ILE A 217 5.11 20.41 -14.05
N ASP A 218 6.28 20.65 -14.61
CA ASP A 218 6.58 21.88 -15.35
C ASP A 218 6.32 21.63 -16.84
N MET A 219 5.23 22.21 -17.36
CA MET A 219 4.81 22.12 -18.76
C MET A 219 5.60 23.06 -19.69
N GLY A 220 6.66 23.70 -19.21
CA GLY A 220 7.57 24.51 -20.00
C GLY A 220 6.97 25.84 -20.48
N SER A 221 7.71 26.50 -21.38
CA SER A 221 7.32 27.79 -21.97
C SER A 221 6.13 27.69 -22.95
N ALA A 222 5.41 28.80 -23.13
CA ALA A 222 4.11 28.82 -23.81
C ALA A 222 4.15 28.32 -25.26
N ASN A 223 3.21 27.42 -25.57
CA ASN A 223 2.90 26.87 -26.90
C ASN A 223 3.79 25.72 -27.42
N LYS A 224 4.69 25.16 -26.60
CA LYS A 224 5.60 24.09 -27.06
C LYS A 224 5.22 22.69 -26.60
N THR A 225 4.62 22.57 -25.41
CA THR A 225 4.21 21.29 -24.83
C THR A 225 2.70 21.13 -24.92
N ARG A 226 2.27 20.03 -25.54
CA ARG A 226 0.87 19.66 -25.67
C ARG A 226 0.64 18.22 -25.23
N VAL A 227 -0.24 18.03 -24.26
CA VAL A 227 -0.83 16.73 -23.93
C VAL A 227 -2.09 16.57 -24.78
N LYS A 228 -1.97 15.80 -25.86
CA LYS A 228 -3.01 15.62 -26.87
C LYS A 228 -3.86 14.41 -26.54
N ASN A 229 -5.18 14.51 -26.71
CA ASN A 229 -6.12 13.44 -26.37
C ASN A 229 -5.89 12.86 -24.95
N GLY A 230 -5.51 13.72 -24.01
CA GLY A 230 -5.12 13.32 -22.66
C GLY A 230 -5.17 14.47 -21.68
N ALA A 231 -5.03 14.13 -20.41
CA ALA A 231 -4.99 15.03 -19.28
C ALA A 231 -3.63 14.99 -18.57
N ALA A 232 -3.31 16.06 -17.85
CA ALA A 232 -2.15 16.15 -16.98
C ALA A 232 -2.57 16.09 -15.51
N TYR A 233 -1.96 15.18 -14.75
CA TYR A 233 -2.26 14.91 -13.35
C TYR A 233 -0.99 15.08 -12.52
N ALA A 234 -1.08 15.77 -11.39
CA ALA A 234 0.04 15.88 -10.45
C ALA A 234 -0.46 15.82 -9.02
N HIS A 235 0.30 15.16 -8.15
CA HIS A 235 0.12 15.30 -6.71
C HIS A 235 0.52 16.71 -6.25
N GLY A 236 1.64 17.22 -6.76
CA GLY A 236 2.11 18.58 -6.55
C GLY A 236 1.43 19.60 -7.47
N GLY A 237 2.20 20.64 -7.83
CA GLY A 237 1.76 21.70 -8.73
C GLY A 237 2.01 21.38 -10.20
N ILE A 238 1.18 21.95 -11.08
CA ILE A 238 1.39 21.96 -12.53
C ILE A 238 1.65 23.41 -12.95
N THR A 239 2.86 23.69 -13.44
CA THR A 239 3.34 25.02 -13.84
C THR A 239 3.66 25.06 -15.34
N GLY A 240 4.11 26.22 -15.83
CA GLY A 240 4.37 26.43 -17.25
C GLY A 240 3.11 26.84 -18.03
N ASN A 241 3.23 26.83 -19.35
CA ASN A 241 2.21 27.34 -20.27
C ASN A 241 1.82 26.29 -21.35
N GLY A 242 2.18 25.02 -21.15
CA GLY A 242 1.69 23.93 -21.98
C GLY A 242 0.18 23.72 -21.81
N LYS A 243 -0.41 22.92 -22.70
CA LYS A 243 -1.86 22.66 -22.72
C LYS A 243 -2.14 21.16 -22.68
N ALA A 244 -3.20 20.77 -21.99
CA ALA A 244 -3.75 19.42 -22.03
C ALA A 244 -5.18 19.46 -22.57
N ASP A 245 -5.48 18.61 -23.56
CA ASP A 245 -6.78 18.61 -24.24
C ASP A 245 -7.95 18.26 -23.29
N TYR A 246 -7.71 17.39 -22.29
CA TYR A 246 -8.73 16.94 -21.33
C TYR A 246 -8.59 17.56 -19.93
N GLY A 247 -7.72 18.57 -19.78
CA GLY A 247 -7.58 19.34 -18.55
C GLY A 247 -6.31 19.04 -17.74
N ILE A 248 -6.12 19.86 -16.71
CA ILE A 248 -4.98 19.88 -15.80
C ILE A 248 -5.52 19.70 -14.38
N TYR A 249 -5.02 18.70 -13.66
CA TYR A 249 -5.51 18.29 -12.34
C TYR A 249 -4.34 18.22 -11.35
N GLN A 250 -4.35 19.11 -10.36
CA GLN A 250 -3.35 19.20 -9.28
C GLN A 250 -3.88 18.55 -7.99
N GLY A 251 -3.02 18.26 -7.03
CA GLY A 251 -3.43 17.71 -5.73
C GLY A 251 -4.01 16.29 -5.81
N GLN A 252 -3.61 15.51 -6.81
CA GLN A 252 -4.01 14.10 -6.92
C GLN A 252 -3.37 13.27 -5.82
N ASP A 253 -3.99 12.15 -5.43
CA ASP A 253 -3.31 11.20 -4.54
C ASP A 253 -2.13 10.56 -5.28
N PRO A 254 -0.97 10.39 -4.62
CA PRO A 254 0.18 9.77 -5.26
C PRO A 254 -0.13 8.31 -5.62
N ILE A 255 0.43 7.85 -6.74
CA ILE A 255 0.31 6.46 -7.21
C ILE A 255 1.57 5.73 -6.82
N GLU A 256 1.42 4.71 -5.99
CA GLU A 256 2.54 3.90 -5.57
C GLU A 256 3.32 3.31 -6.76
N PHE A 257 4.63 3.57 -6.78
CA PHE A 257 5.51 3.13 -7.84
C PHE A 257 5.84 1.64 -7.68
N PRO A 258 5.51 0.78 -8.65
CA PRO A 258 5.70 -0.65 -8.51
C PRO A 258 7.20 -0.98 -8.57
N MET A 259 7.66 -1.96 -7.79
CA MET A 259 9.07 -2.34 -7.73
C MET A 259 9.45 -3.36 -8.80
N LEU A 260 10.68 -3.23 -9.29
CA LEU A 260 11.24 -4.15 -10.27
C LEU A 260 11.89 -5.35 -9.57
N ASN A 261 11.29 -6.54 -9.69
CA ASN A 261 11.86 -7.77 -9.16
C ASN A 261 12.98 -8.29 -10.07
N ILE A 262 14.21 -7.88 -9.78
CA ILE A 262 15.40 -8.25 -10.57
C ILE A 262 15.68 -9.76 -10.53
N ASP A 263 15.47 -10.40 -9.39
CA ASP A 263 15.74 -11.83 -9.23
C ASP A 263 14.76 -12.68 -10.05
N TYR A 264 13.48 -12.28 -10.11
CA TYR A 264 12.48 -12.91 -10.96
C TYR A 264 12.89 -12.88 -12.44
N TYR A 265 13.24 -11.71 -12.97
CA TYR A 265 13.63 -11.58 -14.36
C TYR A 265 14.96 -12.26 -14.66
N LYS A 266 15.90 -12.28 -13.71
CA LYS A 266 17.15 -13.03 -13.82
C LYS A 266 16.88 -14.53 -13.92
N ALA A 267 15.98 -15.06 -13.09
CA ALA A 267 15.55 -16.46 -13.14
C ALA A 267 14.84 -16.81 -14.46
N LEU A 268 13.98 -15.92 -14.99
CA LEU A 268 13.36 -16.13 -16.31
C LEU A 268 14.38 -16.13 -17.45
N ALA A 269 15.36 -15.22 -17.42
CA ALA A 269 16.41 -15.19 -18.43
C ALA A 269 17.30 -16.45 -18.37
N GLU A 270 17.57 -16.97 -17.17
CA GLU A 270 18.25 -18.25 -16.99
C GLU A 270 17.40 -19.41 -17.50
N ALA A 271 16.10 -19.43 -17.18
CA ALA A 271 15.18 -20.46 -17.66
C ALA A 271 15.11 -20.51 -19.18
N PHE A 272 15.08 -19.35 -19.85
CA PHE A 272 15.15 -19.24 -21.31
C PHE A 272 16.42 -19.86 -21.89
N LYS A 273 17.58 -19.61 -21.26
CA LYS A 273 18.87 -20.15 -21.73
C LYS A 273 19.03 -21.65 -21.47
N THR A 274 18.35 -22.17 -20.46
CA THR A 274 18.52 -23.56 -19.98
C THR A 274 17.36 -24.50 -20.36
N GLY A 275 16.28 -24.01 -20.96
CA GLY A 275 15.11 -24.83 -21.27
C GLY A 275 14.19 -25.10 -20.07
N GLN A 276 14.30 -24.35 -18.98
CA GLN A 276 13.40 -24.51 -17.83
C GLN A 276 12.07 -23.78 -18.04
N LYS A 277 11.06 -24.13 -17.24
CA LYS A 277 9.75 -23.47 -17.23
C LYS A 277 9.92 -21.93 -17.06
N PRO A 278 9.21 -21.09 -17.83
CA PRO A 278 8.13 -21.42 -18.78
C PRO A 278 8.60 -21.82 -20.19
N TYR A 279 9.89 -21.84 -20.48
CA TYR A 279 10.48 -22.08 -21.81
C TYR A 279 10.71 -23.56 -22.14
N ASP A 280 10.13 -24.47 -21.37
CA ASP A 280 10.25 -25.93 -21.56
C ASP A 280 9.19 -26.50 -22.54
N GLY A 281 8.32 -25.62 -23.07
CA GLY A 281 7.18 -25.96 -23.92
C GLY A 281 5.90 -26.29 -23.16
N SER A 282 5.90 -26.22 -21.83
CA SER A 282 4.71 -26.49 -21.00
C SER A 282 3.73 -25.32 -20.93
N VAL A 283 4.17 -24.09 -21.23
CA VAL A 283 3.36 -22.88 -21.13
C VAL A 283 3.10 -22.29 -22.52
N LEU A 284 1.82 -22.18 -22.90
CA LEU A 284 1.42 -21.61 -24.18
C LEU A 284 1.88 -20.15 -24.31
N GLY A 285 2.44 -19.79 -25.46
CA GLY A 285 2.91 -18.43 -25.77
C GLY A 285 4.39 -18.19 -25.43
N TYR A 286 5.03 -19.07 -24.66
CA TYR A 286 6.48 -19.04 -24.49
C TYR A 286 7.16 -19.97 -25.51
N PRO A 287 8.33 -19.58 -26.06
CA PRO A 287 9.04 -20.47 -26.96
C PRO A 287 9.62 -21.67 -26.21
N ASN A 288 9.53 -22.85 -26.83
CA ASN A 288 10.17 -24.07 -26.35
C ASN A 288 11.65 -24.07 -26.70
N THR A 289 12.49 -24.07 -25.67
CA THR A 289 13.95 -24.04 -25.76
C THR A 289 14.60 -25.32 -25.26
N ASN A 290 13.84 -26.42 -25.09
CA ASN A 290 14.38 -27.73 -24.70
C ASN A 290 15.09 -28.49 -25.83
N ASP A 291 14.91 -28.07 -27.09
CA ASP A 291 15.61 -28.69 -28.22
C ASP A 291 17.13 -28.37 -28.13
N PRO A 292 18.02 -29.38 -28.12
CA PRO A 292 19.47 -29.16 -28.00
C PRO A 292 20.06 -28.26 -29.10
N TYR A 293 19.50 -28.29 -30.32
CA TYR A 293 19.92 -27.39 -31.39
C TYR A 293 19.51 -25.94 -31.07
N VAL A 294 18.29 -25.73 -30.58
CA VAL A 294 17.82 -24.41 -30.14
C VAL A 294 18.73 -23.85 -29.03
N GLN A 295 19.06 -24.66 -28.02
CA GLN A 295 19.98 -24.27 -26.95
C GLN A 295 21.38 -23.92 -27.48
N SER A 296 21.89 -24.69 -28.45
CA SER A 296 23.20 -24.40 -29.06
C SER A 296 23.22 -23.05 -29.79
N VAL A 297 22.11 -22.69 -30.47
CA VAL A 297 21.94 -21.38 -31.11
C VAL A 297 21.89 -20.29 -30.04
N ILE A 298 21.06 -20.44 -29.01
CA ILE A 298 20.94 -19.48 -27.89
C ILE A 298 22.32 -19.23 -27.27
N ALA A 299 23.04 -20.28 -26.90
CA ALA A 299 24.37 -20.18 -26.30
C ALA A 299 25.40 -19.51 -27.22
N SER A 300 25.33 -19.77 -28.53
CA SER A 300 26.27 -19.18 -29.50
C SER A 300 26.12 -17.66 -29.68
N TYR A 301 24.91 -17.12 -29.54
CA TYR A 301 24.64 -15.69 -29.69
C TYR A 301 24.63 -14.96 -28.34
N LEU A 302 23.97 -15.53 -27.32
CA LEU A 302 23.73 -14.88 -26.03
C LEU A 302 24.73 -15.27 -24.95
N GLY A 303 25.64 -16.22 -25.23
CA GLY A 303 26.57 -16.78 -24.26
C GLY A 303 25.92 -17.80 -23.30
N THR A 304 26.75 -18.42 -22.47
CA THR A 304 26.32 -19.48 -21.53
C THR A 304 25.97 -18.95 -20.12
N GLY A 305 26.40 -17.74 -19.77
CA GLY A 305 25.99 -17.09 -18.52
C GLY A 305 24.58 -16.50 -18.63
N VAL A 306 23.97 -16.13 -17.50
CA VAL A 306 22.62 -15.52 -17.49
C VAL A 306 22.62 -14.16 -18.21
N SER A 307 23.60 -13.31 -17.90
CA SER A 307 23.75 -11.99 -18.53
C SER A 307 24.12 -12.08 -20.01
N SER A 308 23.53 -11.20 -20.82
CA SER A 308 23.89 -10.95 -22.23
C SER A 308 24.14 -9.46 -22.42
N THR A 309 24.94 -9.08 -23.40
CA THR A 309 25.05 -7.68 -23.83
C THR A 309 23.94 -7.31 -24.82
N ILE A 310 23.61 -6.02 -24.96
CA ILE A 310 22.63 -5.56 -25.97
C ILE A 310 23.03 -5.98 -27.38
N ASN A 311 24.31 -5.94 -27.72
CA ASN A 311 24.79 -6.37 -29.03
C ASN A 311 24.54 -7.86 -29.28
N GLN A 312 24.70 -8.71 -28.26
CA GLN A 312 24.36 -10.13 -28.36
C GLN A 312 22.87 -10.33 -28.58
N ILE A 313 22.02 -9.61 -27.85
CA ILE A 313 20.56 -9.67 -27.98
C ILE A 313 20.13 -9.22 -29.40
N ALA A 314 20.66 -8.09 -29.88
CA ALA A 314 20.38 -7.57 -31.21
C ALA A 314 20.81 -8.57 -32.31
N ASN A 315 22.01 -9.15 -32.20
CA ASN A 315 22.51 -10.15 -33.16
C ASN A 315 21.67 -11.43 -33.13
N PHE A 316 21.28 -11.90 -31.94
CA PHE A 316 20.39 -13.05 -31.79
C PHE A 316 19.05 -12.79 -32.48
N TYR A 317 18.45 -11.62 -32.25
CA TYR A 317 17.18 -11.25 -32.85
C TYR A 317 17.27 -11.14 -34.38
N GLN A 318 18.32 -10.51 -34.89
CA GLN A 318 18.59 -10.41 -36.32
C GLN A 318 18.72 -11.80 -36.97
N TYR A 319 19.34 -12.76 -36.28
CA TYR A 319 19.44 -14.13 -36.75
C TYR A 319 18.09 -14.85 -36.77
N ILE A 320 17.34 -14.86 -35.66
CA ILE A 320 16.05 -15.59 -35.60
C ILE A 320 14.97 -14.95 -36.49
N SER A 321 15.03 -13.65 -36.75
CA SER A 321 14.07 -12.98 -37.62
C SER A 321 14.28 -13.32 -39.10
N THR A 322 15.52 -13.60 -39.51
CA THR A 322 15.89 -13.87 -40.92
C THR A 322 16.06 -15.34 -41.26
N THR A 323 16.27 -16.21 -40.27
CA THR A 323 16.45 -17.65 -40.50
C THR A 323 15.19 -18.33 -41.04
N ALA A 324 15.38 -19.30 -41.93
CA ALA A 324 14.33 -20.16 -42.47
C ALA A 324 14.30 -21.55 -41.79
N ASP A 325 15.08 -21.76 -40.73
CA ASP A 325 15.12 -23.04 -40.02
C ASP A 325 13.76 -23.32 -39.34
N PRO A 326 13.07 -24.43 -39.68
CA PRO A 326 11.78 -24.76 -39.10
C PRO A 326 11.85 -24.98 -37.58
N ARG A 327 13.00 -25.38 -37.04
CA ARG A 327 13.20 -25.60 -35.59
C ARG A 327 13.19 -24.31 -34.78
N LEU A 328 13.46 -23.17 -35.42
CA LEU A 328 13.51 -21.86 -34.78
C LEU A 328 12.22 -21.04 -34.97
N GLN A 329 11.20 -21.60 -35.63
CA GLN A 329 9.95 -20.86 -35.89
C GLN A 329 9.21 -20.52 -34.61
N ASP A 330 9.22 -21.42 -33.63
CA ASP A 330 8.57 -21.17 -32.34
C ASP A 330 9.26 -20.02 -31.58
N LEU A 331 10.60 -20.00 -31.56
CA LEU A 331 11.39 -18.87 -31.05
C LEU A 331 11.02 -17.55 -31.74
N LYS A 332 10.88 -17.57 -33.06
CA LYS A 332 10.53 -16.38 -33.85
C LYS A 332 9.12 -15.88 -33.53
N ILE A 333 8.13 -16.77 -33.50
CA ILE A 333 6.71 -16.42 -33.26
C ILE A 333 6.52 -15.88 -31.84
N ASN A 334 7.20 -16.48 -30.87
CA ASN A 334 7.04 -16.17 -29.45
C ASN A 334 8.16 -15.29 -28.89
N ALA A 335 8.95 -14.63 -29.75
CA ALA A 335 10.08 -13.80 -29.36
C ALA A 335 9.70 -12.66 -28.39
N LYS A 336 8.47 -12.14 -28.49
CA LYS A 336 7.93 -11.12 -27.59
C LYS A 336 7.81 -11.53 -26.12
N ASN A 337 7.82 -12.84 -25.83
CA ASN A 337 7.74 -13.38 -24.47
C ASN A 337 9.10 -13.86 -23.93
N ILE A 338 10.18 -13.58 -24.66
CA ILE A 338 11.55 -13.86 -24.20
C ILE A 338 12.00 -12.78 -23.22
N VAL A 339 12.59 -13.19 -22.10
CA VAL A 339 13.26 -12.31 -21.15
C VAL A 339 14.77 -12.38 -21.34
N TYR A 340 15.39 -11.22 -21.51
CA TYR A 340 16.83 -11.04 -21.54
C TYR A 340 17.27 -10.27 -20.29
N TYR A 341 18.42 -10.66 -19.75
CA TYR A 341 19.03 -10.01 -18.60
C TYR A 341 20.40 -9.44 -18.98
N VAL A 342 20.66 -8.20 -18.59
CA VAL A 342 21.91 -7.48 -18.80
C VAL A 342 22.41 -6.99 -17.46
N GLU A 343 23.60 -7.42 -17.07
CA GLU A 343 24.26 -7.00 -15.83
C GLU A 343 25.22 -5.84 -16.10
N GLY A 344 25.09 -4.76 -15.33
CA GLY A 344 25.94 -3.57 -15.42
C GLY A 344 25.45 -2.49 -16.39
N ASP A 345 26.17 -1.37 -16.38
CA ASP A 345 25.86 -0.20 -17.21
C ASP A 345 25.98 -0.53 -18.71
N THR A 346 25.04 -0.03 -19.49
CA THR A 346 24.83 -0.42 -20.88
C THR A 346 24.68 0.79 -21.77
N HIS A 347 25.22 0.69 -22.99
CA HIS A 347 25.16 1.77 -23.98
C HIS A 347 24.55 1.27 -25.30
N ILE A 348 23.64 2.05 -25.88
CA ILE A 348 23.08 1.83 -27.20
C ILE A 348 23.50 3.00 -28.09
N ASN A 349 24.50 2.76 -28.93
CA ASN A 349 25.13 3.79 -29.78
C ASN A 349 24.79 3.67 -31.28
N SER A 350 23.88 2.77 -31.63
CA SER A 350 23.52 2.44 -33.02
C SER A 350 22.10 1.93 -33.12
N ASN A 351 21.56 1.92 -34.34
CA ASN A 351 20.29 1.26 -34.64
C ASN A 351 20.38 -0.22 -34.27
N VAL A 352 19.58 -0.64 -33.29
CA VAL A 352 19.46 -2.03 -32.85
C VAL A 352 18.00 -2.42 -32.81
N LYS A 353 17.65 -3.54 -33.46
CA LYS A 353 16.31 -4.13 -33.34
C LYS A 353 16.30 -5.09 -32.17
N LEU A 354 15.38 -4.87 -31.24
CA LEU A 354 15.26 -5.61 -29.99
C LEU A 354 13.82 -6.07 -29.84
N GLN A 355 13.62 -7.28 -29.31
CA GLN A 355 12.28 -7.81 -29.00
C GLN A 355 12.23 -8.46 -27.63
N GLY A 356 11.04 -8.50 -27.01
CA GLY A 356 10.79 -9.15 -25.74
C GLY A 356 10.93 -8.20 -24.55
N THR A 357 11.26 -8.77 -23.40
CA THR A 357 11.54 -8.02 -22.18
C THR A 357 13.05 -7.99 -21.96
N ILE A 358 13.64 -6.81 -21.90
CA ILE A 358 15.07 -6.62 -21.65
C ILE A 358 15.19 -5.94 -20.30
N VAL A 359 15.87 -6.62 -19.37
CA VAL A 359 16.10 -6.13 -18.01
C VAL A 359 17.57 -5.76 -17.86
N ILE A 360 17.84 -4.50 -17.55
CA ILE A 360 19.18 -3.97 -17.34
C ILE A 360 19.35 -3.69 -15.85
N ASN A 361 20.26 -4.42 -15.21
CA ASN A 361 20.66 -4.16 -13.82
C ASN A 361 21.86 -3.21 -13.80
N GLY A 362 21.59 -1.93 -14.05
CA GLY A 362 22.56 -0.87 -14.23
C GLY A 362 21.92 0.33 -14.94
N ASN A 363 22.73 1.32 -15.28
CA ASN A 363 22.29 2.47 -16.07
C ASN A 363 22.23 2.14 -17.56
N LEU A 364 21.37 2.88 -18.28
CA LEU A 364 21.25 2.79 -19.73
C LEU A 364 21.51 4.16 -20.35
N ASP A 365 22.55 4.22 -21.19
CA ASP A 365 22.83 5.38 -22.04
C ASP A 365 22.44 5.08 -23.49
N MET A 366 21.54 5.88 -24.05
CA MET A 366 21.13 5.80 -25.45
C MET A 366 21.67 7.02 -26.20
N ASN A 367 22.61 6.82 -27.11
CA ASN A 367 23.22 7.89 -27.90
C ASN A 367 23.12 7.59 -29.41
N GLY A 368 22.95 8.64 -30.23
CA GLY A 368 22.95 8.53 -31.69
C GLY A 368 21.59 8.26 -32.33
N CYS A 369 21.59 7.75 -33.57
CA CYS A 369 20.38 7.24 -34.21
C CYS A 369 20.10 5.85 -33.65
N SER A 370 19.10 5.75 -32.77
CA SER A 370 18.69 4.48 -32.15
C SER A 370 17.24 4.21 -32.49
N GLU A 371 17.01 3.47 -33.57
CA GLU A 371 15.70 2.89 -33.85
C GLU A 371 15.57 1.57 -33.08
N LEU A 372 14.89 1.62 -31.93
CA LEU A 372 14.39 0.46 -31.19
C LEU A 372 13.03 0.07 -31.78
N ASP A 373 13.08 -0.63 -32.90
CA ASP A 373 11.91 -1.11 -33.65
C ASP A 373 11.58 -2.57 -33.30
N ASN A 374 10.29 -2.85 -33.05
CA ASN A 374 9.84 -4.13 -32.49
C ASN A 374 8.36 -4.51 -32.72
N ASP A 375 7.72 -4.14 -33.82
CA ASP A 375 6.33 -4.54 -34.11
C ASP A 375 5.33 -4.34 -32.92
N GLY A 376 5.65 -3.44 -31.97
CA GLY A 376 4.87 -3.12 -30.77
C GLY A 376 5.09 -3.95 -29.48
N ALA A 377 6.11 -4.81 -29.35
CA ALA A 377 6.21 -5.73 -28.18
C ALA A 377 7.52 -5.68 -27.39
N LEU A 378 8.03 -4.49 -27.04
CA LEU A 378 9.26 -4.30 -26.24
C LEU A 378 8.90 -3.84 -24.83
N ALA A 379 9.50 -4.47 -23.82
CA ALA A 379 9.67 -3.88 -22.49
C ALA A 379 11.15 -3.68 -22.24
N LEU A 380 11.55 -2.45 -21.93
CA LEU A 380 12.89 -2.13 -21.46
C LEU A 380 12.81 -1.71 -20.00
N LEU A 381 13.27 -2.58 -19.10
CA LEU A 381 13.20 -2.40 -17.66
C LEU A 381 14.60 -2.12 -17.12
N VAL A 382 14.83 -0.95 -16.55
CA VAL A 382 16.16 -0.50 -16.14
C VAL A 382 16.20 -0.28 -14.64
N ASN A 383 16.97 -1.08 -13.92
CA ASN A 383 17.27 -0.87 -12.51
C ASN A 383 18.45 0.10 -12.33
N GLY A 384 18.21 1.35 -12.68
CA GLY A 384 19.21 2.41 -12.78
C GLY A 384 18.65 3.59 -13.56
N ASN A 385 19.46 4.57 -13.89
CA ASN A 385 19.02 5.73 -14.68
C ASN A 385 18.98 5.42 -16.18
N VAL A 386 18.14 6.14 -16.91
CA VAL A 386 18.11 6.14 -18.38
C VAL A 386 18.46 7.54 -18.86
N ASP A 387 19.53 7.67 -19.64
CA ASP A 387 19.88 8.91 -20.33
C ASP A 387 19.84 8.69 -21.84
N HIS A 388 18.89 9.34 -22.50
CA HIS A 388 18.95 9.54 -23.94
C HIS A 388 19.69 10.85 -24.21
N GLY A 389 20.93 10.74 -24.68
CA GLY A 389 21.79 11.88 -24.97
C GLY A 389 21.42 12.61 -26.26
N ASN A 390 22.42 12.97 -27.05
CA ASN A 390 22.19 13.65 -28.33
C ASN A 390 21.93 12.63 -29.44
N GLY A 391 20.92 12.90 -30.28
CA GLY A 391 20.59 12.03 -31.40
C GLY A 391 19.11 12.06 -31.79
N THR A 392 18.72 11.09 -32.63
CA THR A 392 17.32 10.81 -32.96
C THR A 392 17.00 9.39 -32.56
N ALA A 393 16.03 9.15 -31.67
CA ALA A 393 15.60 7.79 -31.34
C ALA A 393 14.14 7.52 -31.70
N THR A 394 13.84 6.27 -32.06
CA THR A 394 12.47 5.75 -32.12
C THR A 394 12.37 4.61 -31.14
N LEU A 395 11.50 4.76 -30.15
CA LEU A 395 11.37 3.90 -28.98
C LEU A 395 9.99 3.22 -29.04
N ASN A 396 9.91 1.96 -29.47
CA ASN A 396 8.63 1.26 -29.60
C ASN A 396 8.43 0.26 -28.45
N GLY A 397 7.71 0.65 -27.41
CA GLY A 397 7.45 -0.20 -26.26
C GLY A 397 7.30 0.55 -24.93
N ILE A 398 7.34 -0.21 -23.84
CA ILE A 398 7.33 0.34 -22.48
C ILE A 398 8.78 0.54 -22.01
N PHE A 399 9.08 1.74 -21.51
CA PHE A 399 10.34 2.10 -20.90
C PHE A 399 10.10 2.33 -19.41
N TYR A 400 10.63 1.44 -18.59
CA TYR A 400 10.51 1.52 -17.14
C TYR A 400 11.90 1.70 -16.53
N THR A 401 12.02 2.61 -15.56
CA THR A 401 13.27 2.83 -14.82
C THR A 401 13.03 3.04 -13.32
N THR A 402 13.84 2.38 -12.47
CA THR A 402 13.85 2.62 -11.01
C THR A 402 14.61 3.91 -10.64
N GLY A 403 15.32 4.51 -11.60
CA GLY A 403 16.01 5.77 -11.48
C GLY A 403 15.25 6.92 -12.14
N SER A 404 16.01 7.86 -12.68
CA SER A 404 15.51 8.98 -13.49
C SER A 404 15.57 8.67 -14.98
N PHE A 405 14.64 9.25 -15.74
CA PHE A 405 14.67 9.26 -17.19
C PHE A 405 15.03 10.66 -17.70
N THR A 406 16.13 10.78 -18.43
CA THR A 406 16.54 12.03 -19.10
C THR A 406 16.43 11.86 -20.60
N GLY A 407 15.68 12.73 -21.26
CA GLY A 407 15.47 12.74 -22.71
C GLY A 407 16.03 14.01 -23.35
N ASN A 408 17.29 13.96 -23.78
CA ASN A 408 17.91 14.99 -24.62
C ASN A 408 17.70 14.66 -26.11
N GLY A 409 18.15 15.54 -27.03
CA GLY A 409 18.07 15.28 -28.47
C GLY A 409 16.64 15.28 -29.04
N SER A 410 16.36 14.42 -30.01
CA SER A 410 15.03 14.22 -30.56
C SER A 410 14.60 12.76 -30.43
N PHE A 411 13.36 12.46 -30.01
CA PHE A 411 12.90 11.06 -30.03
C PHE A 411 11.39 10.90 -30.20
N THR A 412 10.98 9.77 -30.77
CA THR A 412 9.58 9.34 -30.79
C THR A 412 9.43 8.11 -29.91
N CYS A 413 8.52 8.11 -28.95
CA CYS A 413 8.17 6.94 -28.15
C CYS A 413 6.76 6.48 -28.53
N ASN A 414 6.61 5.26 -29.05
CA ASN A 414 5.32 4.61 -29.29
C ASN A 414 5.10 3.58 -28.17
N GLY A 415 4.47 4.01 -27.08
CA GLY A 415 4.33 3.25 -25.85
C GLY A 415 4.29 4.16 -24.63
N ALA A 416 4.97 3.78 -23.55
CA ALA A 416 4.94 4.53 -22.29
C ALA A 416 6.35 4.72 -21.71
N ILE A 417 6.56 5.85 -21.03
CA ILE A 417 7.75 6.13 -20.23
C ILE A 417 7.33 6.20 -18.75
N VAL A 418 7.94 5.36 -17.94
CA VAL A 418 7.63 5.19 -16.51
C VAL A 418 8.93 5.28 -15.72
N SER A 419 9.03 6.25 -14.81
CA SER A 419 10.25 6.49 -14.01
C SER A 419 9.89 6.60 -12.53
N HIS A 420 10.66 5.94 -11.67
CA HIS A 420 10.45 6.06 -10.22
C HIS A 420 10.83 7.46 -9.73
N ASN A 421 11.97 7.97 -10.21
CA ASN A 421 12.40 9.34 -9.91
C ASN A 421 11.90 10.29 -11.00
N LYS A 422 12.49 11.49 -11.03
CA LYS A 422 12.14 12.55 -11.97
C LYS A 422 12.33 12.15 -13.44
N ILE A 423 11.51 12.76 -14.29
CA ILE A 423 11.62 12.72 -15.75
C ILE A 423 11.98 14.12 -16.26
N ASP A 424 13.13 14.25 -16.93
CA ASP A 424 13.60 15.50 -17.53
C ASP A 424 13.64 15.37 -19.06
N LEU A 425 12.71 16.00 -19.79
CA LEU A 425 12.66 15.97 -21.25
C LEU A 425 13.02 17.32 -21.86
N ASN A 426 14.29 17.46 -22.21
CA ASN A 426 14.90 18.71 -22.71
C ASN A 426 14.94 18.79 -24.25
N GLY A 427 14.59 17.69 -24.92
CA GLY A 427 14.65 17.53 -26.37
C GLY A 427 13.40 17.94 -27.17
N THR A 428 13.37 17.53 -28.44
CA THR A 428 12.17 17.53 -29.29
C THR A 428 11.59 16.13 -29.31
N PHE A 429 10.40 15.91 -28.76
CA PHE A 429 9.87 14.55 -28.66
C PHE A 429 8.38 14.43 -28.97
N THR A 430 8.02 13.22 -29.36
CA THR A 430 6.63 12.80 -29.52
C THR A 430 6.43 11.50 -28.75
N ILE A 431 5.47 11.46 -27.84
CA ILE A 431 5.09 10.24 -27.11
C ILE A 431 3.69 9.84 -27.55
N ASN A 432 3.54 8.73 -28.23
CA ASN A 432 2.28 8.14 -28.63
C ASN A 432 1.94 6.99 -27.69
N TYR A 433 1.10 7.25 -26.70
CA TYR A 433 0.68 6.23 -25.77
C TYR A 433 -0.04 5.10 -26.50
N THR A 434 0.57 3.93 -26.46
CA THR A 434 0.01 2.68 -26.97
C THR A 434 0.13 1.66 -25.84
N PRO A 435 -0.99 1.18 -25.27
CA PRO A 435 -0.93 0.09 -24.30
C PRO A 435 -0.23 -1.11 -24.94
N VAL A 436 0.83 -1.59 -24.33
CA VAL A 436 1.53 -2.79 -24.79
C VAL A 436 1.02 -3.98 -23.98
N ASP A 437 0.46 -4.98 -24.66
CA ASP A 437 0.06 -6.24 -24.05
C ASP A 437 1.25 -7.20 -24.00
N MET A 438 1.88 -7.32 -22.83
CA MET A 438 2.97 -8.27 -22.56
C MET A 438 2.58 -9.19 -21.41
N GLY A 439 2.29 -10.45 -21.73
CA GLY A 439 1.87 -11.46 -20.75
C GLY A 439 2.99 -11.92 -19.80
N ASN A 440 4.24 -11.53 -20.05
CA ASN A 440 5.41 -11.84 -19.22
C ASN A 440 5.93 -10.63 -18.42
N LEU A 441 5.34 -9.45 -18.59
CA LEU A 441 5.70 -8.28 -17.82
C LEU A 441 5.13 -8.45 -16.40
N VAL A 442 5.96 -8.83 -15.44
CA VAL A 442 5.58 -8.88 -14.01
C VAL A 442 6.32 -7.75 -13.30
N ILE A 443 5.61 -6.68 -13.02
CA ILE A 443 6.15 -5.62 -12.17
C ILE A 443 5.40 -5.75 -10.88
N GLU A 444 6.16 -6.08 -9.83
CA GLU A 444 5.55 -6.34 -8.54
C GLU A 444 4.94 -5.04 -8.05
N PRO A 445 3.73 -5.10 -7.49
CA PRO A 445 3.32 -4.05 -6.58
C PRO A 445 4.41 -3.86 -5.50
N SER A 446 4.49 -2.67 -4.92
CA SER A 446 5.53 -2.35 -3.94
C SER A 446 5.75 -3.43 -2.87
N PRO A 447 6.98 -3.60 -2.38
CA PRO A 447 7.32 -4.60 -1.36
C PRO A 447 6.46 -4.39 -0.12
N GLY A 448 5.60 -5.38 0.11
CA GLY A 448 4.45 -5.31 1.01
C GLY A 448 3.27 -6.06 0.42
N GLU A 449 3.14 -6.07 -0.91
CA GLU A 449 2.22 -6.93 -1.66
C GLU A 449 2.93 -8.23 -2.09
N GLU A 450 3.34 -9.08 -1.14
CA GLU A 450 3.29 -10.50 -1.47
C GLU A 450 1.83 -10.75 -1.80
N GLY A 451 1.51 -11.02 -3.07
CA GLY A 451 0.15 -11.14 -3.59
C GLY A 451 -0.67 -12.11 -2.76
N SER A 452 -1.19 -11.63 -1.65
CA SER A 452 -1.90 -12.40 -0.67
C SER A 452 -3.01 -11.47 -0.20
N GLU A 453 -4.21 -11.71 -0.70
CA GLU A 453 -5.40 -11.05 -0.17
C GLU A 453 -5.62 -11.66 1.24
N ASN A 454 -4.94 -11.09 2.23
CA ASN A 454 -5.05 -11.46 3.64
C ASN A 454 -5.91 -10.42 4.35
N ILE A 455 -7.19 -10.39 4.00
CA ILE A 455 -8.13 -9.38 4.45
C ILE A 455 -8.95 -9.95 5.61
N VAL A 456 -9.17 -9.12 6.64
CA VAL A 456 -10.26 -9.39 7.59
C VAL A 456 -11.58 -9.11 6.90
N ASP A 457 -12.20 -10.15 6.36
CA ASP A 457 -13.46 -10.06 5.63
C ASP A 457 -14.60 -9.59 6.54
N ILE A 458 -14.67 -10.10 7.77
CA ILE A 458 -15.75 -9.80 8.70
C ILE A 458 -15.23 -9.71 10.13
N CYS A 459 -15.59 -8.64 10.86
CA CYS A 459 -15.52 -8.61 12.33
C CYS A 459 -16.90 -8.27 12.90
N GLU A 460 -17.62 -9.32 13.33
CA GLU A 460 -18.98 -9.24 13.87
C GLU A 460 -18.95 -9.27 15.39
N GLN A 461 -19.56 -8.25 16.01
CA GLN A 461 -19.82 -8.26 17.44
C GLN A 461 -20.96 -9.23 17.73
N SER A 462 -20.86 -9.97 18.84
CA SER A 462 -21.95 -10.84 19.29
C SER A 462 -23.26 -10.06 19.42
N PRO A 463 -24.43 -10.63 19.09
CA PRO A 463 -25.74 -9.94 19.14
C PRO A 463 -26.08 -9.28 20.49
N ASN A 464 -25.41 -9.69 21.57
CA ASN A 464 -25.47 -9.03 22.88
C ASN A 464 -24.30 -8.04 23.01
N ALA A 465 -24.39 -6.93 22.28
CA ALA A 465 -23.30 -6.03 21.88
C ALA A 465 -22.19 -5.81 22.94
N TRP A 466 -22.48 -5.71 24.22
CA TRP A 466 -21.49 -5.82 25.28
C TRP A 466 -22.21 -6.00 26.62
N ARG A 467 -21.49 -6.39 27.66
CA ARG A 467 -22.01 -6.46 29.04
C ARG A 467 -21.04 -5.85 30.04
N GLU A 468 -21.56 -5.21 31.08
CA GLU A 468 -20.74 -4.83 32.23
C GLU A 468 -20.27 -6.09 32.97
N ILE A 469 -19.01 -6.09 33.40
CA ILE A 469 -18.39 -7.16 34.19
C ILE A 469 -17.67 -6.56 35.42
N SER A 470 -17.18 -7.41 36.32
CA SER A 470 -16.43 -6.93 37.48
C SER A 470 -15.00 -6.51 37.10
N ILE A 471 -14.39 -5.67 37.93
CA ILE A 471 -12.96 -5.34 37.79
C ILE A 471 -12.07 -6.56 38.01
N ASP A 472 -12.50 -7.50 38.84
CA ASP A 472 -11.79 -8.75 39.08
C ASP A 472 -11.78 -9.63 37.82
N ASP A 473 -12.90 -9.70 37.09
CA ASP A 473 -12.96 -10.41 35.80
C ASP A 473 -11.99 -9.81 34.77
N PHE A 474 -11.86 -8.48 34.71
CA PHE A 474 -10.86 -7.81 33.88
C PHE A 474 -9.43 -8.10 34.32
N ASN A 475 -9.18 -8.08 35.64
CA ASN A 475 -7.85 -8.38 36.18
C ASN A 475 -7.45 -9.83 35.91
N ASN A 476 -8.39 -10.78 36.02
CA ASN A 476 -8.20 -12.20 35.76
C ASN A 476 -8.16 -12.56 34.27
N ALA A 477 -8.47 -11.63 33.38
CA ALA A 477 -8.30 -11.78 31.93
C ALA A 477 -6.82 -11.65 31.50
N THR A 478 -5.89 -12.30 32.21
CA THR A 478 -4.45 -12.35 31.89
C THR A 478 -4.06 -13.68 31.24
N ASN A 479 -2.81 -13.74 30.73
CA ASN A 479 -2.18 -14.97 30.27
C ASN A 479 -2.21 -16.00 31.41
N PHE A 480 -2.78 -17.17 31.15
CA PHE A 480 -2.59 -18.35 31.98
C PHE A 480 -1.36 -19.10 31.50
#